data_AF-A0A7G8Q3W1-F1
#
_entry.id   AF-A0A7G8Q3W1-F1
#
_cell.length_a   1.000
_cell.length_b   1.000
_cell.length_c   1.000
_cell.angle_alpha   90.00
_cell.angle_beta   90.00
_cell.angle_gamma   90.00
#
_symmetry.space_group_name_H-M   'P 1'
#
loop_
_entity.id
_entity.type
_entity.pdbx_description
1 polymer ?
#
loop_
_entity_poly.entity_id
_entity_poly.type
_entity_poly.pdbx_seq_one_letter_code
_entity_poly.pdbx_strand_id
1 'polypeptide(L)'
;MKRWMIMGWVWLAMGQAMAFQAAPSSAPPHQAASQVHSSEDARLQAAVRQAIANDASLSDAAHHVVVIVAEGAVVLRGPVKSDAEKSKIDALVRKMAGVKEVTNEIDVKQ
;
A
#
# COMPACT_ATOMS: atom_id res chain seq x y z
N MET A 1 -24.16 39.16 0.51
CA MET A 1 -23.27 40.09 1.24
C MET A 1 -23.52 39.87 2.71
N LYS A 2 -22.48 39.44 3.44
CA LYS A 2 -22.47 39.01 4.85
C LYS A 2 -22.08 40.17 5.76
N ARG A 3 -22.85 40.42 6.81
CA ARG A 3 -22.50 41.09 8.09
C ARG A 3 -23.82 41.24 8.87
N TRP A 4 -23.99 41.04 10.17
CA TRP A 4 -23.15 41.11 11.37
C TRP A 4 -23.83 40.19 12.43
N MET A 5 -23.13 39.30 13.16
CA MET A 5 -22.34 39.53 14.38
C MET A 5 -23.17 39.35 15.67
N ILE A 6 -22.68 38.48 16.57
CA ILE A 6 -22.69 38.55 18.06
C ILE A 6 -24.06 38.64 18.79
N MET A 7 -24.32 38.15 20.00
CA MET A 7 -23.58 37.53 21.10
C MET A 7 -24.66 36.96 22.05
N GLY A 8 -24.37 35.91 22.82
CA GLY A 8 -24.81 35.89 24.23
C GLY A 8 -26.03 35.03 24.61
N TRP A 9 -25.70 33.89 25.22
CA TRP A 9 -26.17 33.43 26.54
C TRP A 9 -27.68 33.30 26.78
N VAL A 10 -28.15 32.06 26.71
CA VAL A 10 -29.17 31.57 27.66
C VAL A 10 -28.69 30.23 28.21
N TRP A 11 -28.24 30.26 29.46
CA TRP A 11 -28.12 29.09 30.34
C TRP A 11 -29.52 28.60 30.73
N LEU A 12 -29.59 27.40 31.36
CA LEU A 12 -30.79 26.73 31.91
C LEU A 12 -31.55 25.88 30.86
N ALA A 13 -31.89 24.62 31.06
CA ALA A 13 -31.99 23.84 32.28
C ALA A 13 -31.86 22.33 31.98
N MET A 14 -31.17 21.63 32.90
CA MET A 14 -31.63 20.41 33.57
C MET A 14 -32.68 19.53 32.86
N GLY A 15 -32.28 18.31 32.51
CA GLY A 15 -33.19 17.24 32.12
C GLY A 15 -32.45 15.92 31.99
N GLN A 16 -32.33 15.18 33.09
CA GLN A 16 -31.90 13.79 33.06
C GLN A 16 -32.90 12.96 32.26
N ALA A 17 -32.44 12.30 31.19
CA ALA A 17 -33.11 11.12 30.67
C ALA A 17 -32.05 10.20 30.06
N MET A 18 -31.75 9.20 30.87
CA MET A 18 -31.13 7.93 30.57
C MET A 18 -31.52 7.43 29.17
N ALA A 19 -30.55 7.40 28.27
CA ALA A 19 -30.43 6.38 27.24
C ALA A 19 -29.01 6.44 26.69
N PHE A 20 -28.08 5.74 27.35
CA PHE A 20 -26.91 5.22 26.65
C PHE A 20 -27.45 4.17 25.68
N GLN A 21 -28.02 4.63 24.57
CA GLN A 21 -28.30 3.78 23.43
C GLN A 21 -26.93 3.50 22.82
N ALA A 22 -26.30 2.44 23.30
CA ALA A 22 -25.16 1.84 22.66
C ALA A 22 -25.55 1.59 21.19
N ALA A 23 -25.03 2.41 20.29
CA ALA A 23 -25.05 2.07 18.88
C ALA A 23 -24.29 0.74 18.74
N PRO A 24 -24.88 -0.33 18.20
CA PRO A 24 -24.06 -1.44 17.75
C PRO A 24 -23.21 -0.89 16.61
N SER A 25 -21.90 -0.82 16.85
CA SER A 25 -20.92 -0.59 15.79
C SER A 25 -21.00 -1.78 14.82
N SER A 26 -21.92 -1.69 13.86
CA SER A 26 -22.02 -2.59 12.72
C SER A 26 -20.89 -2.24 11.74
N ALA A 27 -19.64 -2.51 12.14
CA ALA A 27 -18.55 -2.58 11.19
C ALA A 27 -18.76 -3.87 10.37
N PRO A 28 -18.86 -3.80 9.03
CA PRO A 28 -18.98 -4.98 8.20
C PRO A 28 -17.74 -5.88 8.35
N PRO A 29 -17.87 -7.22 8.28
CA PRO A 29 -16.79 -8.18 8.54
C PRO A 29 -15.67 -8.20 7.47
N HIS A 30 -15.54 -7.19 6.61
CA HIS A 30 -14.57 -7.20 5.51
C HIS A 30 -13.19 -6.60 5.87
N GLN A 31 -13.02 -6.06 7.09
CA GLN A 31 -11.75 -5.42 7.49
C GLN A 31 -10.65 -6.42 7.86
N ALA A 32 -11.00 -7.67 8.22
CA ALA A 32 -9.99 -8.68 8.54
C ALA A 32 -9.25 -9.20 7.29
N ALA A 33 -9.94 -9.37 6.15
CA ALA A 33 -9.32 -9.85 4.92
C ALA A 33 -8.43 -8.80 4.26
N SER A 34 -8.87 -7.54 4.22
CA SER A 34 -8.13 -6.43 3.60
C SER A 34 -6.83 -6.09 4.35
N GLN A 35 -6.80 -6.30 5.66
CA GLN A 35 -5.59 -6.06 6.47
C GLN A 35 -4.53 -7.17 6.33
N VAL A 36 -4.97 -8.42 6.14
CA VAL A 36 -4.05 -9.56 5.93
C VAL A 36 -3.33 -9.43 4.58
N HIS A 37 -4.06 -9.13 3.51
CA HIS A 37 -3.47 -8.90 2.18
C HIS A 37 -2.41 -7.80 2.21
N SER A 38 -2.70 -6.64 2.82
CA SER A 38 -1.70 -5.57 2.94
C SER A 38 -0.43 -6.00 3.68
N SER A 39 -0.54 -6.85 4.71
CA SER A 39 0.61 -7.34 5.45
C SER A 39 1.42 -8.40 4.69
N GLU A 40 0.76 -9.25 3.90
CA GLU A 40 1.41 -10.22 3.01
C GLU A 40 2.09 -9.50 1.83
N ASP A 41 1.40 -8.54 1.24
CA ASP A 41 1.90 -7.68 0.16
C ASP A 41 3.15 -6.91 0.61
N ALA A 42 3.12 -6.33 1.82
CA ALA A 42 4.27 -5.64 2.39
C ALA A 42 5.46 -6.57 2.63
N ARG A 43 5.22 -7.80 3.10
CA ARG A 43 6.27 -8.83 3.26
C ARG A 43 6.84 -9.24 1.91
N LEU A 44 5.99 -9.45 0.91
CA LEU A 44 6.38 -9.80 -0.45
C LEU A 44 7.21 -8.67 -1.08
N GLN A 45 6.76 -7.42 -0.94
CA GLN A 45 7.49 -6.24 -1.40
C GLN A 45 8.87 -6.15 -0.73
N ALA A 46 8.94 -6.32 0.59
CA ALA A 46 10.20 -6.31 1.32
C ALA A 46 11.14 -7.43 0.86
N ALA A 47 10.62 -8.65 0.67
CA ALA A 47 11.39 -9.79 0.17
C ALA A 47 11.94 -9.55 -1.24
N VAL A 48 11.13 -9.01 -2.15
CA VAL A 48 11.56 -8.65 -3.51
C VAL A 48 12.63 -7.56 -3.48
N ARG A 49 12.42 -6.48 -2.71
CA ARG A 49 13.42 -5.41 -2.58
C ARG A 49 14.73 -5.91 -1.99
N GLN A 50 14.65 -6.79 -1.00
CA GLN A 50 15.83 -7.40 -0.40
C GLN A 50 16.55 -8.32 -1.39
N ALA A 51 15.83 -9.14 -2.17
CA ALA A 51 16.42 -9.99 -3.19
C ALA A 51 17.16 -9.17 -4.26
N ILE A 52 16.55 -8.08 -4.73
CA ILE A 52 17.17 -7.14 -5.67
C ILE A 52 18.41 -6.48 -5.05
N ALA A 53 18.32 -6.00 -3.81
CA ALA A 53 19.45 -5.36 -3.14
C ALA A 53 20.62 -6.30 -2.82
N ASN A 54 20.38 -7.61 -2.69
CA ASN A 54 21.44 -8.59 -2.45
C ASN A 54 22.06 -9.14 -3.73
N ASP A 55 21.45 -8.91 -4.90
CA ASP A 55 21.96 -9.42 -6.17
C ASP A 55 23.02 -8.46 -6.73
N ALA A 56 24.29 -8.77 -6.47
CA ALA A 56 25.43 -7.98 -6.96
C ALA A 56 25.59 -7.97 -8.49
N SER A 57 24.81 -8.78 -9.22
CA SER A 57 24.79 -8.75 -10.70
C SER A 57 23.93 -7.60 -11.24
N LEU A 58 23.16 -6.95 -10.38
CA LEU A 58 22.27 -5.84 -10.73
C LEU A 58 23.01 -4.51 -10.64
N SER A 59 22.69 -3.61 -11.55
CA SER A 59 23.25 -2.27 -11.60
C SER A 59 22.71 -1.37 -10.50
N ASP A 60 23.42 -0.29 -10.18
CA ASP A 60 22.93 0.78 -9.28
C ASP A 60 21.53 1.30 -9.67
N ALA A 61 21.24 1.35 -10.97
CA ALA A 61 19.94 1.72 -11.51
C ALA A 61 18.84 0.70 -11.12
N ALA A 62 19.15 -0.60 -11.19
CA ALA A 62 18.23 -1.66 -10.79
C ALA A 62 17.95 -1.66 -9.28
N HIS A 63 18.90 -1.22 -8.45
CA HIS A 63 18.67 -1.00 -7.01
C HIS A 63 17.70 0.14 -6.72
N HIS A 64 17.55 1.09 -7.65
CA HIS A 64 16.62 2.21 -7.55
C HIS A 64 15.23 1.91 -8.12
N VAL A 65 14.96 0.65 -8.51
CA VAL A 65 13.65 0.23 -8.98
C VAL A 65 12.63 0.32 -7.84
N VAL A 66 11.50 0.94 -8.16
CA VAL A 66 10.31 1.00 -7.32
C VAL A 66 9.54 -0.29 -7.52
N VAL A 67 9.30 -1.00 -6.40
CA VAL A 67 8.50 -2.22 -6.36
C VAL A 67 7.20 -1.88 -5.67
N ILE A 68 6.07 -2.07 -6.36
CA ILE A 68 4.72 -1.85 -5.84
C ILE A 68 4.05 -3.20 -5.80
N VAL A 69 3.46 -3.55 -4.66
CA VAL A 69 2.70 -4.81 -4.51
C VAL A 69 1.30 -4.46 -4.05
N ALA A 70 0.30 -5.00 -4.73
CA ALA A 70 -1.10 -4.79 -4.41
C ALA A 70 -1.89 -6.09 -4.65
N GLU A 71 -2.40 -6.70 -3.58
CA GLU A 71 -3.24 -7.89 -3.63
C GLU A 71 -2.59 -9.09 -4.36
N GLY A 72 -1.27 -9.21 -4.27
CA GLY A 72 -0.45 -10.19 -4.99
C GLY A 72 -0.06 -9.81 -6.43
N ALA A 73 -0.49 -8.66 -6.94
CA ALA A 73 0.03 -8.09 -8.19
C ALA A 73 1.28 -7.27 -7.91
N VAL A 74 2.39 -7.61 -8.55
CA VAL A 74 3.68 -6.93 -8.39
C VAL A 74 3.96 -6.09 -9.61
N VAL A 75 4.20 -4.80 -9.41
CA VAL A 75 4.57 -3.84 -10.45
C VAL A 75 6.01 -3.39 -10.20
N LEU A 76 6.83 -3.51 -11.23
CA LEU A 76 8.24 -3.12 -11.21
C LEU A 76 8.43 -1.89 -12.09
N ARG A 77 8.94 -0.80 -11.51
CA ARG A 77 9.13 0.49 -12.19
C ARG A 77 10.52 1.06 -11.95
N GLY A 78 11.20 1.45 -13.02
CA GLY A 78 12.46 2.16 -12.90
C GLY A 78 13.41 1.92 -14.07
N PRO A 79 14.53 2.64 -14.13
CA PRO A 79 15.54 2.44 -15.14
C PRO A 79 16.40 1.21 -14.84
N VAL A 80 16.69 0.40 -15.85
CA VAL A 80 17.72 -0.66 -15.79
C VAL A 80 18.70 -0.50 -16.96
N LYS A 81 19.90 -1.08 -16.83
CA LYS A 81 20.94 -0.97 -17.87
C LYS A 81 20.79 -2.01 -18.97
N SER A 82 20.12 -3.13 -18.70
CA SER A 82 19.95 -4.20 -19.68
C SER A 82 18.61 -4.93 -19.56
N ASP A 83 18.09 -5.42 -20.69
CA ASP A 83 16.91 -6.29 -20.73
C ASP A 83 17.14 -7.61 -19.97
N ALA A 84 18.40 -8.05 -19.88
CA ALA A 84 18.77 -9.21 -19.07
C ALA A 84 18.45 -9.00 -17.57
N GLU A 85 18.64 -7.79 -17.04
CA GLU A 85 18.28 -7.46 -15.65
C GLU A 85 16.76 -7.49 -15.46
N LYS A 86 16.03 -6.90 -16.40
CA LYS A 86 14.56 -6.92 -16.41
C LYS A 86 14.00 -8.34 -16.37
N SER A 87 14.50 -9.22 -17.25
CA SER A 87 14.07 -10.63 -17.31
C SER A 87 14.43 -11.41 -16.05
N LYS A 88 15.61 -11.16 -15.46
CA LYS A 88 16.00 -11.75 -14.17
C LYS A 88 15.07 -11.34 -13.04
N ILE A 89 14.75 -10.04 -12.92
CA ILE A 89 13.85 -9.54 -11.87
C ILE A 89 12.45 -10.13 -12.05
N ASP A 90 11.94 -10.18 -13.30
CA ASP A 90 10.66 -10.83 -13.60
C ASP A 90 10.63 -12.29 -13.12
N ALA A 91 11.66 -13.06 -13.49
CA ALA A 91 11.77 -14.46 -13.09
C ALA A 91 11.94 -14.65 -11.58
N LEU A 92 12.64 -13.73 -10.90
CA LEU A 92 12.79 -13.72 -9.44
C LEU A 92 11.43 -13.49 -8.76
N VAL A 93 10.70 -12.47 -9.20
CA VAL A 93 9.38 -12.13 -8.64
C VAL A 93 8.39 -13.26 -8.88
N ARG A 94 8.32 -13.81 -10.09
CA ARG A 94 7.44 -14.94 -10.42
C ARG A 94 7.67 -16.18 -9.56
N LYS A 95 8.86 -16.36 -8.99
CA LYS A 95 9.21 -17.48 -8.09
C LYS A 95 8.81 -17.23 -6.64
N MET A 96 8.43 -16.00 -6.27
CA MET A 96 8.04 -15.67 -4.89
C MET A 96 6.62 -16.17 -4.60
N ALA A 97 6.44 -16.75 -3.41
CA ALA A 97 5.12 -17.18 -2.95
C ALA A 97 4.19 -15.98 -2.73
N GLY A 98 2.95 -16.07 -3.22
CA GLY A 98 1.95 -14.99 -3.10
C GLY A 98 1.86 -14.07 -4.32
N VAL A 99 2.74 -14.23 -5.32
CA VAL A 99 2.63 -13.50 -6.60
C VAL A 99 1.53 -14.12 -7.45
N LYS A 100 0.54 -13.29 -7.79
CA LYS A 100 -0.54 -13.63 -8.73
C LYS A 100 -0.26 -13.09 -10.12
N GLU A 101 0.27 -11.87 -10.18
CA GLU A 101 0.55 -11.17 -11.43
C GLU A 101 1.85 -10.37 -11.32
N VAL A 102 2.58 -10.25 -12.44
CA VAL A 102 3.79 -9.44 -12.53
C VAL A 102 3.66 -8.51 -13.72
N THR A 103 3.71 -7.21 -13.44
CA THR A 103 3.70 -6.14 -14.43
C THR A 103 5.07 -5.49 -14.48
N ASN A 104 5.67 -5.52 -15.66
CA ASN A 104 7.03 -5.05 -15.89
C ASN A 104 7.01 -3.70 -16.62
N GLU A 105 7.05 -2.60 -15.86
CA GLU A 105 7.14 -1.22 -16.35
C GLU A 105 8.56 -0.66 -16.22
N ILE A 106 9.55 -1.53 -16.41
CA ILE A 106 10.96 -1.18 -16.37
C ILE A 106 11.37 -0.55 -17.72
N ASP A 107 12.01 0.62 -17.64
CA ASP A 107 12.57 1.35 -18.79
C ASP A 107 14.04 0.94 -18.96
N VAL A 108 14.37 0.27 -20.06
CA VAL A 108 15.74 -0.14 -20.34
C VAL A 108 16.46 1.01 -21.05
N LYS A 109 17.36 1.70 -20.34
CA LYS A 109 18.20 2.71 -20.97
C LYS A 109 19.46 2.05 -21.52
N GLN A 110 19.40 1.74 -22.81
CA GLN A 110 20.52 1.24 -23.62
C GLN A 110 21.49 2.38 -23.95
#